data_AF-A0A2X3HAC3-F1
#
_entry.id   AF-A0A2X3HAC3-F1
#
_cell.length_a   1.000
_cell.length_b   1.000
_cell.length_c   1.000
_cell.angle_alpha   90.00
_cell.angle_beta   90.00
_cell.angle_gamma   90.00
#
_symmetry.space_group_name_H-M   'P 1'
#
loop_
_entity.id
_entity.type
_entity.pdbx_description
1 polymer ?
#
loop_
_entity_poly.entity_id
_entity_poly.type
_entity_poly.pdbx_seq_one_letter_code
_entity_poly.pdbx_strand_id
1 'polypeptide(L)'
;METTQTSTIVSGETRSGWRKTDTMWMLGLYGTAIGAGVLFLPINAGVGGMIPLIIMAILAFPMTFFAHRGMTRFVLSGKNPGEDITEVVEEHFGVGAGKLITLLYFFAIYPILLVYSVAITNTVETFMAHQLHMTPPPRAILSLILIVGMMTIVRFGEQMIVKAMSVLVFPFVIALMVLALYLIPQWNARRWRRSP
;
A
#
# COMPACT_ATOMS: atom_id res chain seq x y z
N MET A 1 -27.46 9.45 -50.48
CA MET A 1 -26.99 10.67 -49.82
C MET A 1 -28.08 11.13 -48.87
N GLU A 2 -27.96 10.81 -47.59
CA GLU A 2 -28.63 11.51 -46.51
C GLU A 2 -27.63 11.59 -45.36
N THR A 3 -27.21 12.82 -45.06
CA THR A 3 -26.27 13.18 -44.02
C THR A 3 -27.05 13.33 -42.72
N THR A 4 -26.86 12.42 -41.76
CA THR A 4 -27.34 12.62 -40.38
C THR A 4 -26.17 13.00 -39.48
N GLN A 5 -26.39 14.10 -38.78
CA GLN A 5 -25.44 14.99 -38.16
C GLN A 5 -24.79 14.41 -36.91
N THR A 6 -23.52 14.75 -36.74
CA THR A 6 -22.76 14.70 -35.49
C THR A 6 -23.49 15.48 -34.40
N SER A 7 -24.08 14.78 -33.44
CA SER A 7 -24.45 15.35 -32.15
C SER A 7 -23.31 15.10 -31.17
N THR A 8 -22.53 16.15 -30.96
CA THR A 8 -21.63 16.39 -29.84
C THR A 8 -22.22 15.91 -28.52
N ILE A 9 -21.76 14.76 -28.02
CA ILE A 9 -21.92 14.40 -26.60
C ILE A 9 -20.80 15.12 -25.84
N VAL A 10 -20.95 16.43 -25.67
CA VAL A 10 -20.34 17.13 -24.53
C VAL A 10 -21.33 16.96 -23.38
N SER A 11 -21.39 15.76 -22.81
CA SER A 11 -22.02 15.57 -21.52
C SER A 11 -21.02 16.07 -20.48
N GLY A 12 -21.27 17.26 -19.95
CA GLY A 12 -20.59 17.74 -18.75
C GLY A 12 -20.70 16.66 -17.67
N GLU A 13 -19.57 16.06 -17.31
CA GLU A 13 -19.52 15.12 -16.22
C GLU A 13 -19.91 15.85 -14.94
N THR A 14 -21.12 15.54 -14.47
CA THR A 14 -21.50 15.70 -13.09
C THR A 14 -20.40 15.07 -12.24
N ARG A 15 -19.87 15.81 -11.26
CA ARG A 15 -18.93 15.28 -10.25
C ARG A 15 -19.44 13.92 -9.79
N SER A 16 -18.78 12.85 -10.23
CA SER A 16 -19.17 11.49 -9.90
C SER A 16 -19.21 11.37 -8.37
N GLY A 17 -20.40 11.15 -7.82
CA GLY A 17 -20.56 10.98 -6.38
C GLY A 17 -19.75 9.78 -5.89
N TRP A 18 -19.29 9.84 -4.64
CA TRP A 18 -18.49 8.76 -4.02
C TRP A 18 -19.17 7.40 -4.18
N ARG A 19 -18.48 6.43 -4.78
CA ARG A 19 -19.00 5.09 -5.04
C ARG A 19 -18.49 4.08 -4.02
N LYS A 20 -19.19 2.94 -3.89
CA LYS A 20 -18.75 1.82 -3.04
C LYS A 20 -17.36 1.29 -3.43
N THR A 21 -17.05 1.29 -4.72
CA THR A 21 -15.72 0.96 -5.25
C THR A 21 -14.64 1.86 -4.67
N ASP A 22 -14.94 3.15 -4.48
CA ASP A 22 -13.95 4.12 -4.03
C ASP A 22 -13.59 3.88 -2.56
N THR A 23 -14.58 3.51 -1.72
CA THR A 23 -14.31 3.01 -0.35
C THR A 23 -13.47 1.74 -0.36
N MET A 24 -13.77 0.80 -1.25
CA MET A 24 -13.09 -0.48 -1.33
C MET A 24 -11.60 -0.30 -1.71
N TRP A 25 -11.33 0.58 -2.67
CA TRP A 25 -9.99 0.99 -3.07
C TRP A 25 -9.27 1.77 -1.96
N MET A 26 -9.94 2.73 -1.33
CA MET A 26 -9.37 3.50 -0.22
C MET A 26 -8.96 2.58 0.94
N LEU A 27 -9.83 1.62 1.32
CA LEU A 27 -9.53 0.65 2.36
C LEU A 27 -8.39 -0.29 1.95
N GLY A 28 -8.37 -0.76 0.71
CA GLY A 28 -7.26 -1.56 0.17
C GLY A 28 -5.92 -0.82 0.26
N LEU A 29 -5.86 0.43 -0.22
CA LEU A 29 -4.68 1.29 -0.15
C LEU A 29 -4.25 1.57 1.30
N TYR A 30 -5.21 1.83 2.19
CA TYR A 30 -4.93 1.99 3.61
C TYR A 30 -4.31 0.73 4.23
N GLY A 31 -4.82 -0.46 3.90
CA GLY A 31 -4.25 -1.74 4.33
C GLY A 31 -2.79 -1.91 3.93
N THR A 32 -2.43 -1.49 2.71
CA THR A 32 -1.03 -1.54 2.23
C THR A 32 -0.13 -0.56 2.99
N ALA A 33 -0.62 0.65 3.29
CA ALA A 33 0.13 1.68 4.00
C ALA A 33 0.42 1.28 5.46
N ILE A 34 -0.57 0.67 6.12
CA ILE A 34 -0.44 0.23 7.50
C ILE A 34 0.45 -1.01 7.64
N GLY A 35 0.35 -1.98 6.73
CA GLY A 35 0.99 -3.30 6.83
C GLY A 35 2.46 -3.26 7.26
N ALA A 36 3.39 -3.10 6.32
CA ALA A 36 4.81 -3.02 6.66
C ALA A 36 5.18 -1.70 7.37
N GLY A 37 4.41 -0.63 7.15
CA GLY A 37 4.67 0.68 7.72
C GLY A 37 4.64 0.68 9.24
N VAL A 38 3.62 0.08 9.87
CA VAL A 38 3.44 0.11 11.34
C VAL A 38 4.34 -0.88 12.07
N LEU A 39 4.62 -2.04 11.47
CA LEU A 39 5.41 -3.08 12.12
C LEU A 39 6.90 -2.73 12.21
N PHE A 40 7.44 -2.00 11.24
CA PHE A 40 8.89 -1.75 11.20
C PHE A 40 9.30 -0.32 11.56
N LEU A 41 8.51 0.72 11.23
CA LEU A 41 8.90 2.10 11.51
C LEU A 41 8.46 2.60 12.90
N PRO A 42 7.16 2.66 13.25
CA PRO A 42 6.71 3.16 14.55
C PRO A 42 7.18 2.33 15.73
N ILE A 43 7.32 1.01 15.60
CA ILE A 43 7.83 0.16 16.69
C ILE A 43 9.29 0.49 16.97
N ASN A 44 10.14 0.53 15.93
CA ASN A 44 11.56 0.86 16.10
C ASN A 44 11.77 2.33 16.49
N ALA A 45 11.02 3.26 15.90
CA ALA A 45 11.12 4.67 16.25
C ALA A 45 10.52 4.99 17.63
N GLY A 46 9.55 4.21 18.10
CA GLY A 46 8.99 4.29 19.44
C GLY A 46 10.01 3.91 20.53
N VAL A 47 11.05 3.14 20.20
CA VAL A 47 12.21 2.93 21.08
C VAL A 47 12.91 4.25 21.37
N GLY A 48 12.96 5.16 20.40
CA GLY A 48 13.48 6.53 20.54
C GLY A 48 12.59 7.46 21.37
N GLY A 49 11.45 6.98 21.88
CA GLY A 49 10.48 7.76 22.63
C GLY A 49 9.41 8.40 21.75
N MET A 50 8.54 9.19 22.38
CA MET A 50 7.33 9.69 21.71
C MET A 50 7.58 11.00 20.93
N ILE A 51 8.59 11.80 21.30
CA ILE A 51 8.93 13.04 20.59
C ILE A 51 9.34 12.78 19.12
N PRO A 52 10.23 11.82 18.81
CA PRO A 52 10.55 11.46 17.43
C PRO A 52 9.32 11.02 16.62
N LEU A 53 8.38 10.29 17.23
CA LEU A 53 7.14 9.87 16.57
C LEU A 53 6.27 11.06 16.16
N ILE A 54 6.12 12.06 17.04
CA ILE A 54 5.35 13.28 16.74
C ILE A 54 6.02 14.08 15.62
N ILE A 55 7.36 14.26 15.68
CA ILE A 55 8.11 14.97 14.65
C ILE A 55 7.97 14.26 13.30
N MET A 56 8.16 12.94 13.26
CA MET A 56 7.97 12.15 12.05
C MET A 56 6.54 12.25 11.52
N ALA A 57 5.51 12.24 12.36
CA ALA A 57 4.13 12.40 11.93
C ALA A 57 3.90 13.78 11.27
N ILE A 58 4.40 14.85 11.90
CA ILE A 58 4.28 16.22 11.38
C ILE A 58 5.00 16.39 10.04
N LEU A 59 6.16 15.74 9.85
CA LEU A 59 6.94 15.85 8.62
C LEU A 59 6.45 14.91 7.52
N ALA A 60 6.09 13.67 7.86
CA ALA A 60 5.63 12.66 6.91
C ALA A 60 4.28 13.03 6.31
N PHE A 61 3.39 13.68 7.08
CA PHE A 61 2.06 14.08 6.60
C PHE A 61 2.11 15.01 5.37
N PRO A 62 2.73 16.21 5.40
CA PRO A 62 2.77 17.09 4.24
C PRO A 62 3.55 16.45 3.09
N MET A 63 4.66 15.75 3.37
CA MET A 63 5.46 15.09 2.36
C MET A 63 4.63 14.09 1.56
N THR A 64 3.91 13.19 2.24
CA THR A 64 3.09 12.17 1.60
C THR A 64 1.84 12.77 0.96
N PHE A 65 1.14 13.70 1.63
CA PHE A 65 -0.08 14.31 1.12
C PHE A 65 0.15 15.09 -0.17
N PHE A 66 1.16 15.96 -0.21
CA PHE A 66 1.45 16.75 -1.40
C PHE A 66 2.02 15.90 -2.55
N ALA A 67 2.86 14.90 -2.26
CA ALA A 67 3.38 13.99 -3.27
C ALA A 67 2.27 13.18 -3.94
N HIS A 68 1.37 12.55 -3.16
CA HIS A 68 0.25 11.79 -3.72
C HIS A 68 -0.71 12.70 -4.48
N ARG A 69 -1.03 13.89 -3.96
CA ARG A 69 -1.88 14.86 -4.67
C ARG A 69 -1.26 15.31 -6.00
N GLY A 70 0.05 15.53 -6.03
CA GLY A 70 0.80 15.83 -7.26
C GLY A 70 0.71 14.69 -8.27
N MET A 71 0.94 13.46 -7.82
CA MET A 71 0.87 12.26 -8.66
C MET A 71 -0.54 12.01 -9.21
N THR A 72 -1.59 12.16 -8.40
CA THR A 72 -2.98 12.03 -8.88
C THR A 72 -3.30 13.05 -9.97
N ARG A 73 -2.88 14.32 -9.80
CA ARG A 73 -3.09 15.35 -10.82
C ARG A 73 -2.32 15.07 -12.11
N PHE A 74 -1.11 14.56 -11.96
CA PHE A 74 -0.27 14.17 -13.09
C PHE A 74 -0.87 13.00 -13.86
N VAL A 75 -1.31 11.94 -13.19
CA VAL A 75 -1.95 10.79 -13.86
C VAL A 75 -3.26 11.20 -14.54
N LEU A 76 -4.05 12.06 -13.91
CA LEU A 76 -5.30 12.58 -14.49
C LEU A 76 -5.09 13.62 -15.60
N SER A 77 -3.86 14.09 -15.85
CA SER A 77 -3.57 14.99 -16.99
C SER A 77 -3.23 14.23 -18.28
N GLY A 78 -3.12 12.90 -18.23
CA GLY A 78 -2.97 12.07 -19.43
C GLY A 78 -4.17 12.21 -20.37
N LYS A 79 -3.91 12.19 -21.68
CA LYS A 79 -4.96 12.42 -22.69
C LYS A 79 -5.93 11.25 -22.83
N ASN A 80 -5.47 10.00 -22.68
CA ASN A 80 -6.34 8.85 -22.84
C ASN A 80 -6.78 8.28 -21.46
N PRO A 81 -8.08 7.96 -21.29
CA PRO A 81 -8.56 7.32 -20.07
C PRO A 81 -7.94 5.92 -19.92
N GLY A 82 -7.27 5.67 -18.79
CA GLY A 82 -6.71 4.36 -18.45
C GLY A 82 -5.25 4.15 -18.85
N GLU A 83 -4.54 5.19 -19.26
CA GLU A 83 -3.09 5.14 -19.48
C GLU A 83 -2.33 4.88 -18.18
N ASP A 84 -1.29 4.06 -18.28
CA ASP A 84 -0.38 3.79 -17.16
C ASP A 84 0.52 5.00 -16.89
N ILE A 85 1.05 5.09 -15.67
CA ILE A 85 1.92 6.20 -15.24
C ILE A 85 3.10 6.40 -16.20
N THR A 86 3.63 5.32 -16.78
CA THR A 86 4.74 5.37 -17.75
C THR A 86 4.35 6.05 -19.05
N GLU A 87 3.12 5.85 -19.51
CA GLU A 87 2.59 6.44 -20.74
C GLU A 87 2.29 7.93 -20.54
N VAL A 88 1.74 8.31 -19.38
CA VAL A 88 1.54 9.72 -19.02
C VAL A 88 2.87 10.47 -18.91
N VAL A 89 3.93 9.83 -18.40
CA VAL A 89 5.30 10.39 -18.41
C VAL A 89 5.84 10.54 -19.81
N GLU A 90 5.68 9.53 -20.65
CA GLU A 90 6.11 9.58 -22.04
C GLU A 90 5.39 10.68 -22.82
N GLU A 91 4.11 10.92 -22.53
CA GLU A 91 3.34 12.01 -23.14
C GLU A 91 3.91 13.39 -22.75
N HIS A 92 4.17 13.62 -21.46
CA HIS A 92 4.57 14.94 -20.95
C HIS A 92 6.07 15.23 -21.13
N PHE A 93 6.91 14.20 -21.11
CA PHE A 93 8.37 14.33 -21.04
C PHE A 93 9.11 13.57 -22.15
N GLY A 94 8.40 12.81 -22.99
CA GLY A 94 8.93 12.05 -24.11
C GLY A 94 9.39 10.63 -23.77
N VAL A 95 9.63 9.83 -24.81
CA VAL A 95 9.99 8.40 -24.77
C VAL A 95 11.18 8.11 -23.84
N GLY A 96 12.19 9.00 -23.82
CA GLY A 96 13.38 8.82 -23.00
C GLY A 96 13.07 8.86 -21.49
N ALA A 97 12.21 9.80 -21.08
CA ALA A 97 11.77 9.92 -19.69
C ALA A 97 10.87 8.74 -19.28
N GLY A 98 9.99 8.27 -20.17
CA GLY A 98 9.16 7.08 -19.95
C GLY A 98 10.00 5.83 -19.66
N LYS A 99 11.05 5.59 -20.46
CA LYS A 99 12.00 4.49 -20.24
C LYS A 99 12.76 4.61 -18.92
N LEU A 100 13.21 5.81 -18.56
CA LEU A 100 13.91 6.04 -17.29
C LEU A 100 12.99 5.77 -16.09
N ILE A 101 11.75 6.27 -16.11
CA ILE A 101 10.79 6.02 -15.04
C ILE A 101 10.46 4.53 -14.93
N THR A 102 10.30 3.84 -16.07
CA THR A 102 10.07 2.38 -16.08
C THR A 102 11.22 1.63 -15.40
N LEU A 103 12.47 2.01 -15.69
CA LEU A 103 13.65 1.43 -15.06
C LEU A 103 13.69 1.71 -13.54
N LEU A 104 13.37 2.93 -13.12
CA LEU A 104 13.28 3.28 -11.71
C LEU A 104 12.16 2.53 -10.99
N TYR A 105 11.02 2.33 -11.66
CA TYR A 105 9.90 1.51 -11.17
C TYR A 105 10.34 0.07 -10.94
N PHE A 106 11.10 -0.52 -11.87
CA PHE A 106 11.66 -1.85 -11.70
C PHE A 106 12.55 -1.93 -10.46
N PHE A 107 13.50 -0.99 -10.31
CA PHE A 107 14.38 -0.97 -9.14
C PHE A 107 13.67 -0.65 -7.82
N ALA A 108 12.53 0.04 -7.85
CA ALA A 108 11.73 0.27 -6.66
C ALA A 108 10.94 -0.98 -6.26
N ILE A 109 10.21 -1.59 -7.21
CA ILE A 109 9.27 -2.67 -6.94
C ILE A 109 9.99 -4.01 -6.72
N TYR A 110 11.01 -4.33 -7.53
CA TYR A 110 11.66 -5.63 -7.47
C TYR A 110 12.28 -5.95 -6.09
N PRO A 111 13.09 -5.07 -5.46
CA PRO A 111 13.62 -5.31 -4.12
C PRO A 111 12.52 -5.40 -3.06
N ILE A 112 11.46 -4.58 -3.18
CA ILE A 112 10.32 -4.64 -2.27
C ILE A 112 9.68 -6.04 -2.32
N LEU A 113 9.44 -6.58 -3.52
CA LEU A 113 8.91 -7.93 -3.69
C LEU A 113 9.81 -9.02 -3.08
N LEU A 114 11.13 -8.89 -3.22
CA LEU A 114 12.08 -9.83 -2.61
C LEU A 114 12.01 -9.80 -1.07
N VAL A 115 12.01 -8.60 -0.47
CA VAL A 115 11.91 -8.43 0.98
C VAL A 115 10.60 -9.02 1.50
N TYR A 116 9.47 -8.77 0.82
CA TYR A 116 8.18 -9.35 1.21
C TYR A 116 8.15 -10.87 1.07
N SER A 117 8.76 -11.43 0.04
CA SER A 117 8.84 -12.89 -0.14
C SER A 117 9.58 -13.56 1.02
N VAL A 118 10.70 -12.96 1.44
CA VAL A 118 11.47 -13.41 2.61
C VAL A 118 10.66 -13.22 3.90
N ALA A 119 10.00 -12.07 4.06
CA ALA A 119 9.20 -11.76 5.24
C ALA A 119 8.06 -12.78 5.44
N ILE A 120 7.28 -13.06 4.40
CA ILE A 120 6.17 -14.03 4.48
C ILE A 120 6.69 -15.43 4.82
N THR A 121 7.79 -15.87 4.19
CA THR A 121 8.40 -17.17 4.49
C THR A 121 8.80 -17.26 5.97
N ASN A 122 9.47 -16.23 6.49
CA ASN A 122 9.90 -16.18 7.89
C ASN A 122 8.70 -16.13 8.86
N THR A 123 7.65 -15.36 8.54
CA THR A 123 6.46 -15.26 9.37
C THR A 123 5.72 -16.59 9.44
N VAL A 124 5.53 -17.27 8.30
CA VAL A 124 4.86 -18.58 8.27
C VAL A 124 5.70 -19.64 8.99
N GLU A 125 7.00 -19.66 8.76
CA GLU A 125 7.93 -20.56 9.45
C GLU A 125 7.85 -20.38 10.98
N THR A 126 7.90 -19.12 11.45
CA THR A 126 7.80 -18.79 12.87
C THR A 126 6.42 -19.16 13.43
N PHE A 127 5.34 -18.91 12.68
CA PHE A 127 3.98 -19.27 13.06
C PHE A 127 3.79 -20.79 13.18
N MET A 128 4.34 -21.57 12.24
CA MET A 128 4.32 -23.03 12.30
C MET A 128 5.04 -23.54 13.55
N ALA A 129 6.24 -23.04 13.81
CA ALA A 129 7.06 -23.49 14.93
C ALA A 129 6.48 -23.10 16.30
N HIS A 130 6.01 -21.85 16.46
CA HIS A 130 5.63 -21.32 17.78
C HIS A 130 4.14 -21.44 18.07
N GLN A 131 3.27 -21.27 17.07
CA GLN A 131 1.82 -21.22 17.28
C GLN A 131 1.13 -22.54 16.92
N LEU A 132 1.62 -23.25 15.90
CA LEU A 132 1.09 -24.56 15.50
C LEU A 132 1.86 -25.73 16.11
N HIS A 133 3.00 -25.47 16.76
CA HIS A 133 3.93 -26.48 17.29
C HIS A 133 4.30 -27.56 16.24
N MET A 134 4.36 -27.17 14.98
CA MET A 134 4.70 -28.03 13.85
C MET A 134 6.13 -27.74 13.41
N THR A 135 6.90 -28.79 13.13
CA THR A 135 8.24 -28.63 12.54
C THR A 135 8.11 -28.06 11.12
N PRO A 136 8.61 -26.83 10.85
CA PRO A 136 8.49 -26.24 9.54
C PRO A 136 9.31 -27.02 8.50
N PRO A 137 8.81 -27.17 7.25
CA PRO A 137 9.57 -27.81 6.18
C PRO A 137 10.78 -26.95 5.77
N PRO A 138 11.73 -27.51 4.99
CA PRO A 138 12.87 -26.76 4.49
C PRO A 138 12.44 -25.45 3.79
N ARG A 139 13.14 -24.35 4.10
CA ARG A 139 12.80 -23.00 3.64
C ARG A 139 12.54 -22.89 2.15
N ALA A 140 13.31 -23.59 1.32
CA ALA A 140 13.13 -23.58 -0.14
C ALA A 140 11.79 -24.19 -0.59
N ILE A 141 11.33 -25.25 0.08
CA ILE A 141 10.03 -25.88 -0.20
C ILE A 141 8.92 -24.99 0.31
N LEU A 142 9.08 -24.44 1.52
CA LEU A 142 8.10 -23.55 2.12
C LEU A 142 7.88 -22.29 1.25
N SER A 143 8.96 -21.62 0.83
CA SER A 143 8.86 -20.43 0.00
C SER A 143 8.25 -20.73 -1.37
N LEU A 144 8.59 -21.87 -1.99
CA LEU A 144 7.99 -22.29 -3.25
C LEU A 144 6.47 -22.49 -3.12
N ILE A 145 6.02 -23.20 -2.09
CA ILE A 145 4.58 -23.42 -1.81
C ILE A 145 3.87 -22.08 -1.60
N LEU A 146 4.47 -21.17 -0.82
CA LEU A 146 3.90 -19.86 -0.53
C LEU A 146 3.81 -18.98 -1.78
N ILE A 147 4.85 -18.94 -2.62
CA ILE A 147 4.86 -18.18 -3.88
C ILE A 147 3.80 -18.73 -4.84
N VAL A 148 3.73 -20.05 -5.01
CA VAL A 148 2.72 -20.68 -5.87
C VAL A 148 1.31 -20.40 -5.36
N GLY A 149 1.09 -20.49 -4.04
CA GLY A 149 -0.19 -20.14 -3.42
C GLY A 149 -0.57 -18.69 -3.66
N MET A 150 0.38 -17.76 -3.47
CA MET A 150 0.15 -16.34 -3.72
C MET A 150 -0.12 -16.03 -5.19
N MET A 151 0.63 -16.63 -6.12
CA MET A 151 0.39 -16.45 -7.56
C MET A 151 -0.96 -17.02 -7.99
N THR A 152 -1.39 -18.10 -7.36
CA THR A 152 -2.74 -18.66 -7.60
C THR A 152 -3.81 -17.66 -7.17
N ILE A 153 -3.64 -17.01 -6.01
CA ILE A 153 -4.55 -15.95 -5.53
C ILE A 153 -4.59 -14.77 -6.51
N VAL A 154 -3.44 -14.33 -7.01
CA VAL A 154 -3.35 -13.22 -7.98
C VAL A 154 -4.10 -13.54 -9.28
N ARG A 155 -4.13 -14.80 -9.72
CA ARG A 155 -4.85 -15.22 -10.92
C ARG A 155 -6.38 -15.15 -10.82
N PHE A 156 -6.96 -15.04 -9.61
CA PHE A 156 -8.42 -14.90 -9.44
C PHE A 156 -8.96 -13.50 -9.78
N GLY A 157 -8.10 -12.57 -10.21
CA GLY A 157 -8.49 -11.28 -10.75
C GLY A 157 -8.47 -10.15 -9.71
N GLU A 158 -8.30 -8.93 -10.21
CA GLU A 158 -8.12 -7.71 -9.42
C GLU A 158 -9.24 -7.45 -8.43
N GLN A 159 -10.50 -7.65 -8.83
CA GLN A 159 -11.66 -7.40 -7.98
C GLN A 159 -11.66 -8.30 -6.72
N MET A 160 -11.20 -9.55 -6.84
CA MET A 160 -11.08 -10.46 -5.70
C MET A 160 -9.96 -10.03 -4.76
N ILE A 161 -8.83 -9.57 -5.30
CA ILE A 161 -7.68 -9.09 -4.52
C ILE A 161 -8.09 -7.85 -3.73
N VAL A 162 -8.66 -6.83 -4.39
CA VAL A 162 -9.09 -5.59 -3.74
C VAL A 162 -10.15 -5.89 -2.67
N LYS A 163 -11.04 -6.86 -2.92
CA LYS A 163 -12.05 -7.28 -1.94
C LYS A 163 -11.41 -7.92 -0.72
N ALA A 164 -10.56 -8.91 -0.94
CA ALA A 164 -9.86 -9.61 0.14
C ALA A 164 -9.05 -8.64 1.01
N MET A 165 -8.28 -7.73 0.38
CA MET A 165 -7.50 -6.71 1.09
C MET A 165 -8.41 -5.76 1.88
N SER A 166 -9.50 -5.26 1.27
CA SER A 166 -10.44 -4.37 1.97
C SER A 166 -11.12 -5.03 3.16
N VAL A 167 -11.45 -6.32 3.09
CA VAL A 167 -12.07 -7.07 4.18
C VAL A 167 -11.06 -7.34 5.30
N LEU A 168 -9.81 -7.67 4.94
CA LEU A 168 -8.73 -7.96 5.89
C LEU A 168 -8.32 -6.74 6.75
N VAL A 169 -8.54 -5.54 6.23
CA VAL A 169 -8.27 -4.29 6.96
C VAL A 169 -9.09 -4.18 8.24
N PHE A 170 -10.36 -4.62 8.24
CA PHE A 170 -11.23 -4.47 9.41
C PHE A 170 -10.74 -5.22 10.67
N PRO A 171 -10.49 -6.55 10.64
CA PRO A 171 -9.97 -7.25 11.80
C PRO A 171 -8.59 -6.72 12.22
N PHE A 172 -7.78 -6.25 11.25
CA PHE A 172 -6.48 -5.67 11.53
C PHE A 172 -6.59 -4.35 12.33
N VAL A 173 -7.45 -3.43 11.89
CA VAL A 173 -7.71 -2.16 12.59
C VAL A 173 -8.28 -2.43 13.99
N ILE A 174 -9.20 -3.39 14.12
CA ILE A 174 -9.77 -3.77 15.42
C ILE A 174 -8.66 -4.28 16.36
N ALA A 175 -7.80 -5.18 15.88
CA ALA A 175 -6.68 -5.70 16.67
C ALA A 175 -5.73 -4.57 17.12
N LEU A 176 -5.38 -3.65 16.21
CA LEU A 176 -4.56 -2.48 16.54
C LEU A 176 -5.23 -1.56 17.57
N MET A 177 -6.54 -1.31 17.45
CA MET A 177 -7.28 -0.48 18.40
C MET A 177 -7.32 -1.12 19.79
N VAL A 178 -7.57 -2.43 19.86
CA VAL A 178 -7.56 -3.18 21.12
C VAL A 178 -6.16 -3.15 21.74
N LEU A 179 -5.12 -3.37 20.94
CA LEU A 179 -3.73 -3.30 21.40
C LEU A 179 -3.37 -1.89 21.90
N ALA A 180 -3.77 -0.85 21.17
CA ALA A 180 -3.55 0.54 21.56
C ALA A 180 -4.21 0.85 22.91
N LEU A 181 -5.48 0.46 23.09
CA LEU A 181 -6.21 0.62 24.35
C LEU A 181 -5.56 -0.17 25.50
N TYR A 182 -5.14 -1.41 25.23
CA TYR A 182 -4.45 -2.26 26.20
C TYR A 182 -3.11 -1.66 26.66
N LEU A 183 -2.42 -0.92 25.79
CA LEU A 183 -1.14 -0.30 26.10
C LEU A 183 -1.25 1.07 26.80
N ILE A 184 -2.44 1.69 26.89
CA ILE A 184 -2.64 2.98 27.60
C ILE A 184 -2.07 2.96 29.02
N PRO A 185 -2.30 1.93 29.86
CA PRO A 185 -1.75 1.88 31.22
C PRO A 185 -0.22 1.79 31.25
N GLN A 186 0.41 1.31 30.17
CA GLN A 186 1.86 1.18 30.04
C GLN A 186 2.53 2.45 29.49
N TRP A 187 1.76 3.49 29.18
CA TRP A 187 2.32 4.77 28.72
C TRP A 187 3.09 5.43 29.86
N ASN A 188 4.42 5.30 29.82
CA ASN A 188 5.31 5.92 30.78
C ASN A 188 5.37 7.44 30.58
N ALA A 189 4.49 8.18 31.26
CA ALA A 189 4.55 9.64 31.34
C ALA A 189 5.91 10.16 31.87
N ARG A 190 6.68 9.32 32.60
CA ARG A 190 8.03 9.63 33.09
C ARG A 190 9.09 9.80 32.00
N ARG A 191 8.89 9.30 30.78
CA ARG A 191 9.86 9.41 29.68
C ARG A 191 9.81 10.77 28.95
N TRP A 192 8.81 11.60 29.22
CA TRP A 192 8.76 12.97 28.70
C TRP A 192 9.78 13.92 29.35
N ARG A 193 10.45 13.50 30.43
CA ARG A 193 11.27 14.38 31.31
C ARG A 193 12.75 14.02 31.42
N ARG A 194 13.26 13.12 30.58
CA ARG A 194 14.70 12.78 30.53
C ARG A 194 15.22 12.82 29.09
N SER A 195 15.46 14.02 28.61
CA SER A 195 16.69 14.30 27.87
C SER A 195 17.79 14.59 28.90
N PRO A 196 19.03 14.08 28.75
CA PRO A 196 20.15 14.62 29.51
C PRO A 196 20.31 16.13 29.26
#